data_AF-A0A929CFE9-F1
#
_entry.id   AF-A0A929CFE9-F1
#
_cell.length_a   1.000
_cell.length_b   1.000
_cell.length_c   1.000
_cell.angle_alpha   90.00
_cell.angle_beta   90.00
_cell.angle_gamma   90.00
#
_symmetry.space_group_name_H-M   'P 1'
#
loop_
_entity.id
_entity.type
_entity.pdbx_description
1 polymer ?
#
loop_
_entity_poly.entity_id
_entity_poly.type
_entity_poly.pdbx_seq_one_letter_code
_entity_poly.pdbx_strand_id
1 'polypeptide(L)'
;MNILKVGDQEKAACEKCAAFVTVIYQLRDVPFSDGSGLVKQVLVGVCEQCDQVCVLPQQSTPAVKCVLEKQRKPIESRVPAHMLDILNLASAEVGCGTEFAPYLIKYYVHALASRQMSANRLPRYLASDLAKGKAEKRISLKGQHIVEEVGALKSMTHIEKTSDLIRGVILKINDDIVQHKRQKPLNELKGIAAAVG
;
A
#
# COMPACT_ATOMS: atom_id res chain seq x y z
N MET A 1 -3.64 -24.29 -12.50
CA MET A 1 -4.67 -23.22 -12.50
C MET A 1 -4.83 -22.77 -13.94
N ASN A 2 -6.04 -22.84 -14.50
CA ASN A 2 -6.29 -22.48 -15.89
C ASN A 2 -6.82 -21.04 -15.96
N ILE A 3 -6.40 -20.30 -16.99
CA ILE A 3 -6.86 -18.92 -17.22
C ILE A 3 -8.18 -18.97 -17.98
N LEU A 4 -9.27 -18.56 -17.33
CA LEU A 4 -10.60 -18.45 -17.93
C LEU A 4 -10.71 -17.18 -18.78
N LYS A 5 -11.52 -17.28 -19.83
CA LYS A 5 -11.81 -16.22 -20.80
C LYS A 5 -13.30 -15.89 -20.79
N VAL A 6 -13.63 -14.72 -21.31
CA VAL A 6 -15.03 -14.36 -21.58
C VAL A 6 -15.61 -15.35 -22.59
N GLY A 7 -16.77 -15.90 -22.28
CA GLY A 7 -17.44 -16.92 -23.09
C GLY A 7 -17.14 -18.36 -22.67
N ASP A 8 -16.18 -18.60 -21.77
CA ASP A 8 -15.96 -19.95 -21.22
C ASP A 8 -17.20 -20.41 -20.44
N GLN A 9 -17.43 -21.73 -20.41
CA GLN A 9 -18.57 -22.34 -19.76
C GLN A 9 -18.15 -23.30 -18.65
N GLU A 10 -18.90 -23.30 -17.55
CA GLU A 10 -18.71 -24.22 -16.43
C GLU A 10 -20.07 -24.58 -15.82
N LYS A 11 -20.14 -25.68 -15.06
CA LYS A 11 -21.33 -26.01 -14.27
C LYS A 11 -21.16 -25.49 -12.84
N ALA A 12 -22.10 -24.67 -12.38
CA ALA A 12 -22.08 -24.13 -11.04
C ALA A 12 -23.47 -24.15 -10.41
N ALA A 13 -23.52 -24.10 -9.08
CA ALA A 13 -24.76 -23.95 -8.35
C ALA A 13 -25.26 -22.51 -8.45
N CYS A 14 -26.54 -22.32 -8.78
CA CYS A 14 -27.20 -21.02 -8.76
C CYS A 14 -28.15 -20.94 -7.56
N GLU A 15 -27.93 -19.97 -6.67
CA GLU A 15 -28.78 -19.77 -5.48
C GLU A 15 -30.22 -19.39 -5.85
N LYS A 16 -30.41 -18.63 -6.93
CA LYS A 16 -31.74 -18.17 -7.37
C LYS A 16 -32.56 -19.28 -8.03
N CYS A 17 -31.91 -20.16 -8.78
CA CYS A 17 -32.56 -21.30 -9.45
C CYS A 17 -32.57 -22.58 -8.59
N ALA A 18 -31.85 -22.59 -7.46
CA ALA A 18 -31.64 -23.74 -6.58
C ALA A 18 -31.20 -25.03 -7.31
N ALA A 19 -30.44 -24.88 -8.39
CA ALA A 19 -30.03 -25.97 -9.28
C ALA A 19 -28.59 -25.78 -9.81
N PHE A 20 -27.99 -26.86 -10.29
CA PHE A 20 -26.75 -26.82 -11.05
C PHE A 20 -27.05 -26.38 -12.49
N VAL A 21 -26.54 -25.22 -12.86
CA VAL A 21 -26.77 -24.58 -14.16
C VAL A 21 -25.44 -24.40 -14.89
N THR A 22 -25.50 -24.31 -16.21
CA THR A 22 -24.38 -23.84 -17.01
C THR A 22 -24.22 -22.34 -16.77
N VAL A 23 -23.01 -21.93 -16.43
CA VAL A 23 -22.63 -20.52 -16.33
C VAL A 23 -21.75 -20.13 -17.49
N ILE A 24 -21.94 -18.92 -18.02
CA ILE A 24 -21.05 -18.31 -19.01
C ILE A 24 -20.22 -17.24 -18.30
N TYR A 25 -18.91 -17.24 -18.52
CA TYR A 25 -18.03 -16.21 -17.99
C TYR A 25 -18.21 -14.88 -18.75
N GLN A 26 -18.57 -13.82 -18.03
CA GLN A 26 -18.77 -12.47 -18.57
C GLN A 26 -18.16 -11.41 -17.63
N LEU A 27 -17.93 -10.20 -18.14
CA LEU A 27 -17.51 -9.07 -17.32
C LEU A 27 -18.73 -8.38 -16.71
N ARG A 28 -18.79 -8.32 -15.38
CA ARG A 28 -19.85 -7.62 -14.64
C ARG A 28 -19.26 -6.83 -13.48
N ASP A 29 -20.06 -5.90 -12.99
CA ASP A 29 -19.81 -5.23 -11.73
C ASP A 29 -20.46 -6.03 -10.60
N VAL A 30 -19.69 -6.37 -9.57
CA VAL A 30 -20.12 -7.24 -8.46
C VAL A 30 -20.11 -6.45 -7.16
N PRO A 31 -21.26 -6.22 -6.51
CA PRO A 31 -21.29 -5.62 -5.19
C PRO A 31 -20.82 -6.61 -4.13
N PHE A 32 -20.21 -6.11 -3.06
CA PHE A 32 -19.97 -6.93 -1.87
C PHE A 32 -21.31 -7.27 -1.18
N SER A 33 -21.36 -8.44 -0.54
CA SER A 33 -22.56 -8.91 0.15
C SER A 33 -23.02 -8.00 1.28
N ASP A 34 -22.10 -7.20 1.85
CA ASP A 34 -22.37 -6.20 2.90
C ASP A 34 -22.69 -4.81 2.33
N GLY A 35 -22.70 -4.64 1.01
CA GLY A 35 -22.93 -3.37 0.33
C GLY A 35 -21.80 -2.34 0.48
N SER A 36 -20.67 -2.69 1.09
CA SER A 36 -19.61 -1.71 1.40
C SER A 36 -18.80 -1.27 0.17
N GLY A 37 -18.87 -2.02 -0.93
CA GLY A 37 -18.09 -1.76 -2.13
C GLY A 37 -18.64 -2.43 -3.39
N LEU A 38 -18.18 -1.93 -4.54
CA LEU A 38 -18.49 -2.44 -5.87
C LEU A 38 -17.19 -2.75 -6.60
N VAL A 39 -17.02 -4.01 -7.02
CA VAL A 39 -15.89 -4.44 -7.84
C VAL A 39 -16.30 -4.34 -9.30
N LYS A 40 -15.71 -3.38 -10.02
CA LYS A 40 -16.09 -3.08 -11.40
C LYS A 40 -15.38 -3.99 -12.40
N GLN A 41 -16.08 -4.39 -13.44
CA GLN A 41 -15.55 -5.06 -14.63
C GLN A 41 -14.69 -6.29 -14.31
N VAL A 42 -15.22 -7.19 -13.47
CA VAL A 42 -14.56 -8.45 -13.13
C VAL A 42 -15.19 -9.62 -13.86
N LEU A 43 -14.36 -10.61 -14.18
CA LEU A 43 -14.81 -11.84 -14.79
C LEU A 43 -15.63 -12.64 -13.78
N VAL A 44 -16.85 -13.01 -14.13
CA VAL A 44 -17.77 -13.79 -13.32
C VAL A 44 -18.55 -14.78 -14.16
N GLY A 45 -18.87 -15.94 -13.60
CA GLY A 45 -19.80 -16.89 -14.19
C GLY A 45 -21.23 -16.45 -13.90
N VAL A 46 -21.99 -16.08 -14.94
CA VAL A 46 -23.41 -15.76 -14.85
C VAL A 46 -24.26 -16.95 -15.27
N CYS A 47 -25.37 -17.18 -14.56
CA CYS A 47 -26.33 -18.21 -14.93
C CYS A 47 -27.02 -17.86 -16.25
N GLU A 48 -27.02 -18.79 -17.22
CA GLU A 48 -27.69 -18.60 -18.52
C GLU A 48 -29.20 -18.36 -18.39
N GLN A 49 -29.84 -18.83 -17.32
CA GLN A 49 -31.30 -18.76 -17.15
C GLN A 49 -31.78 -17.49 -16.44
N CYS A 50 -31.00 -16.95 -15.50
CA CYS A 50 -31.45 -15.85 -14.64
C CYS A 50 -30.50 -14.66 -14.56
N ASP A 51 -29.39 -14.69 -15.31
CA ASP A 51 -28.33 -13.67 -15.38
C ASP A 51 -27.71 -13.29 -14.02
N GLN A 52 -27.93 -14.13 -13.00
CA GLN A 52 -27.36 -13.96 -11.67
C GLN A 52 -25.88 -14.38 -11.68
N VAL A 53 -25.03 -13.62 -10.98
CA VAL A 53 -23.64 -14.00 -10.71
C VAL A 53 -23.63 -15.23 -9.78
N CYS A 54 -23.09 -16.34 -10.26
CA CYS A 54 -23.01 -17.60 -9.52
C CYS A 54 -21.57 -17.96 -9.12
N VAL A 55 -20.58 -17.54 -9.90
CA VAL A 55 -19.17 -17.85 -9.64
C VAL A 55 -18.31 -16.62 -9.81
N LEU A 56 -17.43 -16.36 -8.84
CA LEU A 56 -16.30 -15.45 -9.00
C LEU A 56 -15.01 -16.27 -9.05
N PRO A 57 -14.37 -16.38 -10.23
CA PRO A 57 -13.15 -17.16 -10.37
C PRO A 57 -12.00 -16.53 -9.59
N GLN A 58 -11.06 -17.35 -9.12
CA GLN A 58 -9.90 -16.89 -8.35
C GLN A 58 -9.04 -15.85 -9.10
N GLN A 59 -9.10 -15.82 -10.44
CA GLN A 59 -8.45 -14.79 -11.25
C GLN A 59 -8.95 -13.36 -10.97
N SER A 60 -10.20 -13.22 -10.49
CA SER A 60 -10.82 -11.95 -10.14
C SER A 60 -10.57 -11.55 -8.68
N THR A 61 -9.97 -12.43 -7.86
CA THR A 61 -9.61 -12.14 -6.45
C THR A 61 -8.71 -10.90 -6.29
N PRO A 62 -7.70 -10.63 -7.15
CA PRO A 62 -6.90 -9.41 -7.05
C PRO A 62 -7.73 -8.12 -7.18
N ALA A 63 -8.74 -8.11 -8.04
CA ALA A 63 -9.62 -6.96 -8.23
C ALA A 63 -10.52 -6.72 -6.99
N VAL A 64 -11.05 -7.80 -6.41
CA VAL A 64 -11.79 -7.77 -5.14
C VAL A 64 -10.90 -7.21 -4.03
N LYS A 65 -9.67 -7.72 -3.90
CA LYS A 65 -8.70 -7.28 -2.89
C LYS A 65 -8.37 -5.79 -3.02
N CYS A 66 -8.21 -5.28 -4.24
CA CYS A 66 -7.95 -3.86 -4.50
C CYS A 66 -9.06 -2.95 -3.96
N VAL A 67 -10.34 -3.33 -4.11
CA VAL A 67 -11.47 -2.55 -3.58
C VAL A 67 -11.49 -2.56 -2.05
N LEU A 68 -11.27 -3.73 -1.43
CA LEU A 68 -11.14 -3.85 0.03
C LEU A 68 -9.98 -2.99 0.57
N GLU A 69 -8.86 -2.94 -0.17
CA GLU A 69 -7.70 -2.13 0.20
C GLU A 69 -7.95 -0.63 0.08
N LYS A 70 -8.76 -0.19 -0.89
CA LYS A 70 -9.17 1.22 -0.99
C LYS A 70 -10.00 1.67 0.21
N GLN A 71 -10.75 0.77 0.84
CA GLN A 71 -11.50 1.05 2.06
C GLN A 71 -10.60 1.10 3.32
N ARG A 72 -9.35 0.61 3.27
CA ARG A 72 -8.43 0.65 4.42
C ARG A 72 -8.13 2.09 4.84
N LYS A 73 -8.13 2.31 6.15
CA LYS A 73 -7.82 3.60 6.77
C LYS A 73 -6.32 3.92 6.62
N PRO A 74 -5.97 5.18 6.33
CA PRO A 74 -4.57 5.61 6.31
C PRO A 74 -3.97 5.59 7.72
N ILE A 75 -2.65 5.48 7.78
CA ILE A 75 -1.90 5.75 9.01
C ILE A 75 -1.72 7.26 9.12
N GLU A 76 -2.08 7.79 10.28
CA GLU A 76 -1.96 9.21 10.58
C GLU A 76 -0.88 9.44 11.63
N SER A 77 -0.03 10.43 11.38
CA SER A 77 1.04 10.84 12.27
C SER A 77 1.20 12.35 12.25
N ARG A 78 1.69 12.92 13.36
CA ARG A 78 2.12 14.32 13.41
C ARG A 78 3.62 14.39 13.65
N VAL A 79 4.29 15.26 12.90
CA VAL A 79 5.74 15.47 12.96
C VAL A 79 6.06 16.98 13.01
N PRO A 80 7.27 17.34 13.48
CA PRO A 80 7.77 18.71 13.37
C PRO A 80 7.82 19.24 11.93
N ALA A 81 7.74 20.56 11.77
CA ALA A 81 7.70 21.20 10.45
C ALA A 81 8.96 20.90 9.60
N HIS A 82 10.15 20.95 10.21
CA HIS A 82 11.41 20.68 9.51
C HIS A 82 11.53 19.23 9.00
N MET A 83 10.72 18.29 9.50
CA MET A 83 10.67 16.94 8.94
C MET A 83 10.07 16.93 7.54
N LEU A 84 9.15 17.85 7.23
CA LEU A 84 8.64 18.00 5.86
C LEU A 84 9.71 18.62 4.97
N ASP A 85 10.49 19.57 5.48
CA ASP A 85 11.59 20.17 4.72
C ASP A 85 12.66 19.13 4.36
N ILE A 86 13.00 18.24 5.30
CA ILE A 86 13.87 17.08 5.03
C ILE A 86 13.31 16.21 3.90
N LEU A 87 12.01 15.87 3.95
CA LEU A 87 11.38 15.06 2.91
C LEU A 87 11.38 15.77 1.56
N ASN A 88 11.14 17.08 1.53
CA ASN A 88 11.16 17.88 0.32
C ASN A 88 12.57 17.94 -0.29
N LEU A 89 13.61 18.12 0.54
CA LEU A 89 15.00 18.06 0.11
C LEU A 89 15.36 16.69 -0.43
N ALA A 90 14.93 15.61 0.24
CA ALA A 90 15.15 14.25 -0.23
C ALA A 90 14.42 13.97 -1.55
N SER A 91 13.20 14.48 -1.75
CA SER A 91 12.49 14.37 -3.03
C SER A 91 13.23 15.09 -4.15
N ALA A 92 13.75 16.29 -3.88
CA ALA A 92 14.54 17.05 -4.85
C ALA A 92 15.83 16.31 -5.26
N GLU A 93 16.52 15.65 -4.31
CA GLU A 93 17.70 14.82 -4.59
C GLU A 93 17.39 13.60 -5.47
N VAL A 94 16.16 13.07 -5.38
CA VAL A 94 15.66 12.01 -6.26
C VAL A 94 15.24 12.56 -7.63
N GLY A 95 15.03 13.87 -7.76
CA GLY A 95 14.58 14.53 -8.99
C GLY A 95 13.06 14.71 -9.09
N CYS A 96 12.34 14.66 -7.97
CA CYS A 96 10.89 14.86 -7.90
C CYS A 96 10.50 16.09 -7.08
N GLY A 97 9.23 16.49 -7.18
CA GLY A 97 8.64 17.51 -6.33
C GLY A 97 8.22 16.97 -4.96
N THR A 98 7.59 17.86 -4.17
CA THR A 98 7.18 17.58 -2.79
C THR A 98 6.12 16.46 -2.67
N GLU A 99 5.38 16.19 -3.74
CA GLU A 99 4.42 15.10 -3.86
C GLU A 99 5.06 13.70 -3.73
N PHE A 100 6.37 13.61 -3.89
CA PHE A 100 7.09 12.33 -3.77
C PHE A 100 7.34 11.91 -2.31
N ALA A 101 7.16 12.80 -1.34
CA ALA A 101 7.44 12.54 0.08
C ALA A 101 6.75 11.29 0.66
N PRO A 102 5.46 10.99 0.37
CA PRO A 102 4.82 9.76 0.84
C PRO A 102 5.46 8.49 0.27
N TYR A 103 6.01 8.54 -0.95
CA TYR A 103 6.67 7.40 -1.58
C TYR A 103 8.03 7.12 -0.94
N LEU A 104 8.79 8.15 -0.58
CA LEU A 104 10.01 8.01 0.21
C LEU A 104 9.73 7.25 1.51
N ILE A 105 8.72 7.70 2.28
CA ILE A 105 8.39 7.06 3.55
C ILE A 105 7.94 5.61 3.33
N LYS A 106 7.07 5.35 2.35
CA LYS A 106 6.59 3.99 2.03
C LYS A 106 7.75 3.06 1.65
N TYR A 107 8.66 3.51 0.79
CA TYR A 107 9.83 2.74 0.39
C TYR A 107 10.70 2.38 1.60
N TYR A 108 11.04 3.35 2.47
CA TYR A 108 11.85 3.07 3.65
C TYR A 108 11.14 2.17 4.65
N VAL A 109 9.84 2.37 4.90
CA VAL A 109 9.05 1.50 5.78
C VAL A 109 9.08 0.06 5.26
N HIS A 110 8.83 -0.15 3.97
CA HIS A 110 8.89 -1.47 3.36
C HIS A 110 10.29 -2.09 3.46
N ALA A 111 11.34 -1.36 3.07
CA ALA A 111 12.71 -1.86 3.06
C ALA A 111 13.23 -2.20 4.46
N LEU A 112 12.80 -1.45 5.48
CA LEU A 112 13.11 -1.76 6.88
C LEU A 112 12.29 -2.96 7.39
N ALA A 113 11.00 -3.04 7.08
CA ALA A 113 10.11 -4.12 7.55
C ALA A 113 10.52 -5.47 6.94
N SER A 114 10.93 -5.46 5.67
CA SER A 114 11.43 -6.62 4.93
C SER A 114 12.89 -6.99 5.25
N ARG A 115 13.54 -6.27 6.17
CA ARG A 115 14.97 -6.46 6.56
C ARG A 115 15.98 -6.27 5.42
N GLN A 116 15.58 -5.66 4.30
CA GLN A 116 16.50 -5.23 3.25
C GLN A 116 17.40 -4.07 3.74
N MET A 117 16.93 -3.34 4.75
CA MET A 117 17.67 -2.30 5.46
C MET A 117 17.64 -2.56 6.97
N SER A 118 18.74 -2.25 7.68
CA SER A 118 18.78 -2.40 9.13
C SER A 118 17.93 -1.32 9.82
N ALA A 119 17.00 -1.77 10.68
CA ALA A 119 16.16 -0.92 11.52
C ALA A 119 16.82 -0.54 12.86
N ASN A 120 17.94 -1.16 13.22
CA ASN A 120 18.54 -1.06 14.56
C ASN A 120 19.04 0.36 14.90
N ARG A 121 19.27 1.21 13.89
CA ARG A 121 19.71 2.59 14.10
C ARG A 121 18.55 3.57 14.32
N LEU A 122 17.30 3.16 14.11
CA LEU A 122 16.13 4.03 14.27
C LEU A 122 16.03 4.66 15.67
N PRO A 123 16.20 3.92 16.78
CA PRO A 123 16.20 4.52 18.12
C PRO A 123 17.30 5.58 18.29
N ARG A 124 18.46 5.40 17.67
CA ARG A 124 19.58 6.36 17.75
C ARG A 124 19.22 7.68 17.06
N TYR A 125 18.54 7.65 15.93
CA TYR A 125 18.08 8.88 15.28
C TYR A 125 17.09 9.64 16.16
N LEU A 126 16.24 8.94 16.92
CA LEU A 126 15.27 9.58 17.83
C LEU A 126 15.90 10.30 19.03
N ALA A 127 17.12 9.93 19.42
CA ALA A 127 17.88 10.63 20.44
C ALA A 127 18.53 11.93 19.93
N SER A 128 18.56 12.16 18.61
CA SER A 128 19.17 13.36 18.02
C SER A 128 18.33 14.61 18.28
N ASP A 129 18.99 15.77 18.26
CA ASP A 129 18.29 17.05 18.42
C ASP A 129 17.30 17.31 17.28
N LEU A 130 17.63 16.85 16.07
CA LEU A 130 16.79 16.93 14.89
C LEU A 130 15.46 16.15 15.05
N ALA A 131 15.38 15.19 15.97
CA ALA A 131 14.14 14.46 16.26
C ALA A 131 13.13 15.24 17.12
N LYS A 132 13.59 16.30 17.80
CA LYS A 132 12.77 17.12 18.70
C LYS A 132 11.97 18.17 17.91
N GLY A 133 11.10 18.90 18.60
CA GLY A 133 10.25 19.94 18.02
C GLY A 133 8.76 19.66 18.18
N LYS A 134 7.94 20.67 17.94
CA LYS A 134 6.49 20.60 18.11
C LYS A 134 5.84 19.85 16.95
N ALA A 135 5.01 18.85 17.25
CA ALA A 135 4.35 18.02 16.23
C ALA A 135 3.15 18.73 15.57
N GLU A 136 3.43 19.60 14.61
CA GLU A 136 2.45 20.52 14.02
C GLU A 136 1.96 20.10 12.63
N LYS A 137 2.75 19.31 11.89
CA LYS A 137 2.42 18.89 10.52
C LYS A 137 1.89 17.47 10.50
N ARG A 138 0.78 17.25 9.78
CA ARG A 138 0.16 15.94 9.60
C ARG A 138 0.78 15.22 8.41
N ILE A 139 1.13 13.95 8.62
CA ILE A 139 1.51 13.01 7.58
C ILE A 139 0.45 11.91 7.55
N SER A 140 -0.13 11.69 6.37
CA SER A 140 -1.08 10.61 6.10
C SER A 140 -0.45 9.64 5.10
N LEU A 141 -0.34 8.37 5.48
CA LEU A 141 0.22 7.32 4.62
C LEU A 141 -0.85 6.29 4.33
N LYS A 142 -1.15 6.11 3.04
CA LYS A 142 -2.03 5.06 2.55
C LYS A 142 -1.24 4.13 1.63
N GLY A 143 -1.40 2.84 1.86
CA GLY A 143 -0.73 1.79 1.08
C GLY A 143 -1.27 0.42 1.46
N GLN A 144 -1.07 -0.55 0.57
CA GLN A 144 -1.59 -1.91 0.73
C GLN A 144 -1.12 -2.56 2.03
N HIS A 145 0.19 -2.49 2.29
CA HIS A 145 0.86 -3.16 3.41
C HIS A 145 1.30 -2.22 4.53
N ILE A 146 1.06 -0.91 4.40
CA ILE A 146 1.69 0.08 5.28
C ILE A 146 1.35 -0.13 6.77
N VAL A 147 0.12 -0.54 7.08
CA VAL A 147 -0.33 -0.81 8.47
C VAL A 147 0.38 -2.01 9.06
N GLU A 148 0.46 -3.09 8.29
CA GLU A 148 1.11 -4.34 8.67
C GLU A 148 2.63 -4.11 8.84
N GLU A 149 3.26 -3.41 7.90
CA GLU A 149 4.69 -3.08 7.91
C GLU A 149 5.07 -2.16 9.06
N VAL A 150 4.25 -1.13 9.34
CA VAL A 150 4.45 -0.29 10.52
C VAL A 150 4.34 -1.12 11.81
N GLY A 151 3.36 -2.03 11.91
CA GLY A 151 3.23 -2.93 13.06
C GLY A 151 4.46 -3.84 13.24
N ALA A 152 4.95 -4.42 12.15
CA ALA A 152 6.17 -5.22 12.16
C ALA A 152 7.39 -4.41 12.60
N LEU A 153 7.55 -3.18 12.08
CA LEU A 153 8.64 -2.30 12.46
C LEU A 153 8.63 -1.88 13.92
N LYS A 154 7.45 -1.57 14.48
CA LYS A 154 7.33 -1.27 15.91
C LYS A 154 7.85 -2.43 16.76
N SER A 155 7.47 -3.65 16.40
CA SER A 155 7.90 -4.87 17.09
C SER A 155 9.41 -5.08 16.99
N MET A 156 10.01 -4.82 15.82
CA MET A 156 11.46 -4.97 15.60
C MET A 156 12.32 -3.89 16.26
N THR A 157 11.78 -2.68 16.41
CA THR A 157 12.55 -1.51 16.89
C THR A 157 12.26 -1.16 18.34
N HIS A 158 11.26 -1.81 18.95
CA HIS A 158 10.72 -1.48 20.27
C HIS A 158 10.20 -0.03 20.36
N ILE A 159 9.80 0.56 19.23
CA ILE A 159 9.19 1.89 19.19
C ILE A 159 7.66 1.71 19.19
N GLU A 160 7.00 2.05 20.30
CA GLU A 160 5.55 1.86 20.43
C GLU A 160 4.73 2.88 19.63
N LYS A 161 5.16 4.14 19.63
CA LYS A 161 4.43 5.26 19.04
C LYS A 161 4.69 5.36 17.53
N THR A 162 3.61 5.41 16.75
CA THR A 162 3.71 5.57 15.29
C THR A 162 4.41 6.88 14.91
N SER A 163 4.16 7.97 15.65
CA SER A 163 4.83 9.26 15.43
C SER A 163 6.34 9.15 15.52
N ASP A 164 6.82 8.36 16.46
CA ASP A 164 8.24 8.23 16.76
C ASP A 164 8.89 7.34 15.71
N LEU A 165 8.22 6.27 15.31
CA LEU A 165 8.67 5.44 14.19
C LEU A 165 8.79 6.27 12.90
N ILE A 166 7.76 7.05 12.55
CA ILE A 166 7.77 7.87 11.34
C ILE A 166 8.88 8.94 11.41
N ARG A 167 9.10 9.59 12.56
CA ARG A 167 10.24 10.50 12.75
C ARG A 167 11.57 9.79 12.52
N GLY A 168 11.76 8.60 13.09
CA GLY A 168 12.97 7.80 12.89
C GLY A 168 13.20 7.47 11.41
N VAL A 169 12.14 7.11 10.68
CA VAL A 169 12.20 6.85 9.24
C VAL A 169 12.61 8.10 8.46
N ILE A 170 12.03 9.26 8.75
CA ILE A 170 12.38 10.52 8.09
C ILE A 170 13.85 10.89 8.35
N LEU A 171 14.34 10.69 9.57
CA LEU A 171 15.74 10.94 9.90
C LEU A 171 16.69 9.95 9.21
N LYS A 172 16.26 8.71 9.01
CA LYS A 172 17.00 7.76 8.18
C LYS A 172 17.03 8.18 6.72
N ILE A 173 15.92 8.68 6.18
CA ILE A 173 15.86 9.26 4.83
C ILE A 173 16.84 10.43 4.71
N ASN A 174 16.87 11.32 5.71
CA ASN A 174 17.84 12.43 5.75
C ASN A 174 19.28 11.89 5.68
N ASP A 175 19.63 10.94 6.53
CA ASP A 175 20.97 10.34 6.58
C ASP A 175 21.37 9.72 5.25
N ASP A 176 20.48 8.91 4.67
CA ASP A 176 20.79 8.11 3.49
C ASP A 176 20.73 8.93 2.19
N ILE A 177 19.78 9.86 2.04
CA ILE A 177 19.54 10.59 0.78
C ILE A 177 20.16 11.98 0.79
N VAL A 178 19.95 12.77 1.84
CA VAL A 178 20.36 14.18 1.87
C VAL A 178 21.82 14.32 2.31
N GLN A 179 22.19 13.66 3.41
CA GLN A 179 23.52 13.82 4.01
C GLN A 179 24.59 13.00 3.28
N HIS A 180 24.35 11.70 3.09
CA HIS A 180 25.38 10.78 2.57
C HIS A 180 25.16 10.36 1.10
N LYS A 181 24.02 10.73 0.48
CA LYS A 181 23.69 10.42 -0.93
C LYS A 181 24.00 8.96 -1.31
N ARG A 182 23.54 8.01 -0.49
CA ARG A 182 23.80 6.58 -0.64
C ARG A 182 23.23 6.09 -1.97
N GLN A 183 24.10 5.55 -2.82
CA GLN A 183 23.77 5.23 -4.21
C GLN A 183 22.64 4.20 -4.35
N LYS A 184 22.63 3.15 -3.52
CA LYS A 184 21.61 2.09 -3.62
C LYS A 184 20.17 2.62 -3.45
N PRO A 185 19.78 3.20 -2.29
CA PRO A 185 18.42 3.71 -2.13
C PRO A 185 18.12 4.86 -3.10
N LEU A 186 19.11 5.70 -3.46
CA LEU A 186 18.91 6.78 -4.40
C LEU A 186 18.55 6.26 -5.80
N ASN A 187 19.23 5.23 -6.31
CA ASN A 187 18.96 4.66 -7.61
C ASN A 187 17.61 3.92 -7.66
N GLU A 188 17.27 3.17 -6.61
CA GLU A 188 15.98 2.52 -6.49
C GLU A 188 14.84 3.55 -6.47
N LEU A 189 14.98 4.62 -5.69
CA LEU A 189 14.01 5.70 -5.62
C LEU A 189 13.90 6.50 -6.92
N LYS A 190 15.01 6.71 -7.65
CA LYS A 190 14.99 7.31 -8.99
C LYS A 190 14.24 6.44 -9.99
N GLY A 191 14.40 5.11 -9.91
CA GLY A 191 13.62 4.17 -10.72
C GLY A 191 12.12 4.26 -10.43
N ILE A 192 11.74 4.36 -9.15
CA ILE A 192 10.34 4.55 -8.73
C ILE A 192 9.81 5.90 -9.22
N ALA A 193 10.60 6.97 -9.03
CA ALA A 193 10.27 8.32 -9.48
C ALA A 193 9.96 8.37 -10.97
N ALA A 194 10.80 7.77 -11.81
CA ALA A 194 10.62 7.72 -13.26
C ALA A 194 9.37 6.93 -13.71
N ALA A 195 8.80 6.08 -12.85
CA ALA A 195 7.59 5.31 -13.14
C ALA A 195 6.31 5.99 -12.63
N VAL A 196 6.43 6.96 -11.71
CA VAL A 196 5.30 7.63 -11.04
C VAL A 196 5.11 9.07 -11.52
N GLY A 197 6.19 9.74 -11.96
CA GLY A 197 6.15 11.07 -12.59
C GLY A 197 5.75 11.00 -14.06
#